data_AF-A0A9W6T497-F1
#
_entry.id   AF-A0A9W6T497-F1
#
_cell.length_a   1.000
_cell.length_b   1.000
_cell.length_c   1.000
_cell.angle_alpha   90.00
_cell.angle_beta   90.00
_cell.angle_gamma   90.00
#
_symmetry.space_group_name_H-M   'P 1'
#
loop_
_entity.id
_entity.type
_entity.pdbx_description
1 polymer ?
#
loop_
_entity_poly.entity_id
_entity_poly.type
_entity_poly.pdbx_seq_one_letter_code
_entity_poly.pdbx_strand_id
1 'polypeptide(L)'
;MSKNPEVALIEKVELRLALANTDEKFESSLKIYLAPLLLKLASSLQDVKKQVLNAINYIITRFNSSKNLKLPIDSLLNQLKDEKLNAMENSINVQLYTLVFISKGISRLNPEESMDLLPKLINNFSNYNKKIQARLFNIILKLLNSFKYPKDRNTKDGLSSFRKYLNFSESQSDNDIDSNKDEIYLLDLFIKFLLLQPILPIDNRIPTDVLQPGLSAIDTAFFTYDAGVSFDSQTLSTYKLNILKFTEFGFNLNRSILLFLIGSCDSNSSISDFASTVYKRFVIDYENDYLVNYLITLFEGDPMLNILPAKLQLQEKIINFLSQSKKAALSPKVSSITLIGLNSDYAKLKQATVKFVKWATTIMTVNNDDDGDDVSASSSSSFETNKKIAEQLRSNLLNSPMENSNGSSYASFILQRRYQFEALGLILRRTKNLVDTSYIKFLFNSLINESPDLKTTIQESLSGITIHLVDLSIEEKIELKLFLKDILKESFKSIRSHNLYNNVKNVESYHTCCLLSIKFINYCFPFDDSEARIFNLQCQSAFNKPDTFEQASRGLNPYWFGLDQSTNDKNYKSLSKSNEDASKVKFPSFNGMTETLNNNLKDNVEINIKSSIEFVMQCLRKV
;
A
#
# COMPACT_ATOMS: atom_id res chain seq x y z
N MET A 1 -40.33 55.06 -21.12
CA MET A 1 -39.31 54.02 -20.88
C MET A 1 -39.76 52.75 -21.59
N SER A 2 -39.20 52.43 -22.75
CA SER A 2 -39.67 51.29 -23.55
C SER A 2 -39.22 49.99 -22.87
N LYS A 3 -40.17 49.17 -22.40
CA LYS A 3 -39.87 47.80 -21.97
C LYS A 3 -39.11 47.10 -23.11
N ASN A 4 -37.95 46.54 -22.79
CA ASN A 4 -37.12 45.83 -23.76
C ASN A 4 -37.94 44.68 -24.40
N PRO A 5 -38.02 44.57 -25.74
CA PRO A 5 -38.88 43.58 -26.41
C PRO A 5 -38.62 42.13 -25.98
N GLU A 6 -37.39 41.80 -25.57
CA GLU A 6 -37.07 40.47 -25.04
C GLU A 6 -37.77 40.17 -23.72
N VAL A 7 -37.89 41.15 -22.82
CA VAL A 7 -38.56 41.01 -21.52
C VAL A 7 -40.06 40.81 -21.73
N ALA A 8 -40.67 41.55 -22.67
CA ALA A 8 -42.09 41.40 -23.00
C ALA A 8 -42.42 40.00 -23.58
N LEU A 9 -41.49 39.39 -24.32
CA LEU A 9 -41.64 38.02 -24.82
C LEU A 9 -41.58 37.00 -23.68
N ILE A 10 -40.70 37.19 -22.70
CA ILE A 10 -40.61 36.32 -21.52
C ILE A 10 -41.88 36.45 -20.66
N GLU A 11 -42.35 37.68 -20.40
CA GLU A 11 -43.62 37.93 -19.68
C GLU A 11 -44.80 37.24 -20.39
N LYS A 12 -44.81 37.23 -21.74
CA LYS A 12 -45.85 36.54 -22.52
C LYS A 12 -45.78 35.01 -22.42
N VAL A 13 -44.58 34.44 -22.37
CA VAL A 13 -44.37 32.99 -22.16
C VAL A 13 -44.75 32.61 -20.73
N GLU A 14 -44.38 33.42 -19.74
CA GLU A 14 -44.75 33.26 -18.33
C GLU A 14 -46.27 33.30 -18.14
N LEU A 15 -46.95 34.26 -18.76
CA LEU A 15 -48.42 34.33 -18.76
C LEU A 15 -49.05 33.09 -19.42
N ARG A 16 -48.52 32.60 -20.54
CA ARG A 16 -49.03 31.36 -21.16
C ARG A 16 -48.85 30.13 -20.27
N LEU A 17 -47.72 30.04 -19.55
CA LEU A 17 -47.48 28.99 -18.57
C LEU A 17 -48.40 29.14 -17.34
N ALA A 18 -48.67 30.36 -16.91
CA ALA A 18 -49.57 30.63 -15.79
C ALA A 18 -51.05 30.32 -16.13
N LEU A 19 -51.48 30.60 -17.35
CA LEU A 19 -52.84 30.37 -17.85
C LEU A 19 -53.16 28.88 -18.12
N ALA A 20 -52.17 28.00 -18.08
CA ALA A 20 -52.39 26.57 -18.23
C ALA A 20 -53.05 26.05 -16.93
N ASN A 21 -54.36 25.81 -16.93
CA ASN A 21 -55.10 25.42 -15.71
C ASN A 21 -55.04 23.90 -15.42
N THR A 22 -54.59 23.08 -16.37
CA THR A 22 -54.44 21.62 -16.20
C THR A 22 -52.98 21.21 -16.35
N ASP A 23 -52.59 20.11 -15.70
CA ASP A 23 -51.22 19.58 -15.78
C ASP A 23 -50.82 19.22 -17.22
N GLU A 24 -51.75 18.70 -18.03
CA GLU A 24 -51.53 18.38 -19.46
C GLU A 24 -51.28 19.61 -20.34
N LYS A 25 -52.03 20.70 -20.11
CA LYS A 25 -51.84 21.98 -20.81
C LYS A 25 -50.52 22.63 -20.40
N PHE A 26 -50.10 22.43 -19.16
CA PHE A 26 -48.82 22.93 -18.69
C PHE A 26 -47.66 22.12 -19.28
N GLU A 27 -47.77 20.79 -19.33
CA GLU A 27 -46.78 19.92 -19.97
C GLU A 27 -46.61 20.22 -21.46
N SER A 28 -47.70 20.35 -22.21
CA SER A 28 -47.65 20.72 -23.64
C SER A 28 -47.02 22.10 -23.85
N SER A 29 -47.31 23.07 -22.97
CA SER A 29 -46.68 24.39 -23.01
C SER A 29 -45.18 24.31 -22.68
N LEU A 30 -44.77 23.49 -21.71
CA LEU A 30 -43.35 23.28 -21.38
C LEU A 30 -42.57 22.63 -22.53
N LYS A 31 -43.16 21.66 -23.23
CA LYS A 31 -42.54 21.03 -24.42
C LYS A 31 -42.16 22.06 -25.49
N ILE A 32 -42.95 23.12 -25.63
CA ILE A 32 -42.73 24.17 -26.64
C ILE A 32 -41.80 25.27 -26.14
N TYR A 33 -41.99 25.73 -24.91
CA TYR A 33 -41.37 26.98 -24.44
C TYR A 33 -40.18 26.80 -23.50
N LEU A 34 -40.00 25.66 -22.82
CA LEU A 34 -38.96 25.51 -21.78
C LEU A 34 -37.55 25.61 -22.37
N ALA A 35 -37.26 24.87 -23.43
CA ALA A 35 -35.94 24.87 -24.06
C ALA A 35 -35.57 26.27 -24.64
N PRO A 36 -36.44 26.93 -25.44
CA PRO A 36 -36.21 28.30 -25.90
C PRO A 36 -36.07 29.34 -24.78
N LEU A 37 -36.83 29.19 -23.68
CA LEU A 37 -36.74 30.08 -22.52
C LEU A 37 -35.36 29.98 -21.85
N LEU A 38 -34.81 28.76 -21.72
CA LEU A 38 -33.50 28.55 -21.14
C LEU A 38 -32.36 29.17 -21.98
N LEU A 39 -32.48 29.17 -23.31
CA LEU A 39 -31.51 29.84 -24.19
C LEU A 39 -31.37 31.33 -23.88
N LYS A 40 -32.44 31.98 -23.41
CA LYS A 40 -32.42 33.41 -23.07
C LYS A 40 -31.60 33.75 -21.83
N LEU A 41 -31.16 32.76 -21.04
CA LEU A 41 -30.15 32.97 -19.99
C LEU A 41 -28.77 33.40 -20.53
N ALA A 42 -28.50 33.15 -21.82
CA ALA A 42 -27.28 33.61 -22.48
C ALA A 42 -27.30 35.10 -22.90
N SER A 43 -28.45 35.78 -22.82
CA SER A 43 -28.57 37.21 -23.19
C SER A 43 -27.60 38.07 -22.36
N SER A 44 -27.03 39.14 -22.93
CA SER A 44 -26.10 40.05 -22.24
C SER A 44 -26.78 40.96 -21.20
N LEU A 45 -28.11 41.13 -21.31
CA LEU A 45 -28.90 42.04 -20.50
C LEU A 45 -29.28 41.44 -19.13
N GLN A 46 -28.94 42.13 -18.04
CA GLN A 46 -29.22 41.65 -16.68
C GLN A 46 -30.72 41.54 -16.37
N ASP A 47 -31.55 42.45 -16.89
CA ASP A 47 -32.99 42.44 -16.65
C ASP A 47 -33.67 41.22 -17.28
N VAL A 48 -33.21 40.81 -18.48
CA VAL A 48 -33.66 39.60 -19.16
C VAL A 48 -33.29 38.36 -18.33
N LYS A 49 -32.04 38.27 -17.83
CA LYS A 49 -31.61 37.16 -16.97
C LYS A 49 -32.45 37.06 -15.69
N LYS A 50 -32.71 38.18 -15.00
CA LYS A 50 -33.54 38.20 -13.78
C LYS A 50 -34.96 37.71 -14.07
N GLN A 51 -35.57 38.17 -15.15
CA GLN A 51 -36.93 37.72 -15.51
C GLN A 51 -36.98 36.22 -15.86
N VAL A 52 -35.98 35.71 -16.59
CA VAL A 52 -35.90 34.26 -16.87
C VAL A 52 -35.72 33.45 -15.59
N LEU A 53 -34.90 33.91 -14.62
CA LEU A 53 -34.75 33.25 -13.32
C LEU A 53 -36.06 33.22 -12.52
N ASN A 54 -36.85 34.30 -12.56
CA ASN A 54 -38.18 34.33 -11.94
C ASN A 54 -39.13 33.30 -12.58
N ALA A 55 -39.15 33.24 -13.92
CA ALA A 55 -39.93 32.25 -14.65
C ALA A 55 -39.47 30.80 -14.33
N ILE A 56 -38.16 30.56 -14.22
CA ILE A 56 -37.60 29.27 -13.81
C ILE A 56 -38.08 28.89 -12.39
N ASN A 57 -38.03 29.83 -11.44
CA ASN A 57 -38.51 29.59 -10.08
C ASN A 57 -40.00 29.24 -10.05
N TYR A 58 -40.82 29.94 -10.85
CA TYR A 58 -42.24 29.63 -11.01
C TYR A 58 -42.47 28.21 -11.58
N ILE A 59 -41.71 27.82 -12.61
CA ILE A 59 -41.81 26.48 -13.20
C ILE A 59 -41.40 25.42 -12.17
N ILE A 60 -40.31 25.66 -11.40
CA ILE A 60 -39.82 24.73 -10.38
C ILE A 60 -40.83 24.57 -9.24
N THR A 61 -41.40 25.67 -8.72
CA THR A 61 -42.39 25.61 -7.64
C THR A 61 -43.63 24.85 -8.09
N ARG A 62 -44.14 25.16 -9.28
CA ARG A 62 -45.29 24.45 -9.86
C ARG A 62 -45.02 22.98 -10.13
N PHE A 63 -43.84 22.65 -10.66
CA PHE A 63 -43.42 21.26 -10.86
C PHE A 63 -43.36 20.49 -9.53
N ASN A 64 -42.84 21.11 -8.46
CA ASN A 64 -42.79 20.47 -7.15
C ASN A 64 -44.20 20.23 -6.56
N SER A 65 -45.16 21.10 -6.86
CA SER A 65 -46.56 20.96 -6.41
C SER A 65 -47.33 19.87 -7.16
N SER A 66 -47.10 19.68 -8.46
CA SER A 66 -47.78 18.65 -9.27
C SER A 66 -46.96 17.36 -9.34
N LYS A 67 -47.46 16.24 -8.78
CA LYS A 67 -46.72 14.96 -8.75
C LYS A 67 -46.62 14.24 -10.10
N ASN A 68 -47.59 14.40 -10.99
CA ASN A 68 -47.70 13.64 -12.25
C ASN A 68 -47.07 14.33 -13.46
N LEU A 69 -46.50 15.52 -13.29
CA LEU A 69 -46.04 16.34 -14.40
C LEU A 69 -44.71 15.82 -14.95
N LYS A 70 -44.63 15.57 -16.26
CA LYS A 70 -43.39 15.17 -16.96
C LYS A 70 -42.68 16.36 -17.60
N LEU A 71 -41.35 16.35 -17.61
CA LEU A 71 -40.53 17.37 -18.28
C LEU A 71 -40.07 16.87 -19.66
N PRO A 72 -39.87 17.77 -20.64
CA PRO A 72 -39.39 17.41 -21.97
C PRO A 72 -37.89 17.12 -22.00
N ILE A 73 -37.47 15.97 -21.47
CA ILE A 73 -36.06 15.65 -21.25
C ILE A 73 -35.29 15.47 -22.57
N ASP A 74 -35.86 14.84 -23.59
CA ASP A 74 -35.19 14.69 -24.91
C ASP A 74 -34.89 16.04 -25.57
N SER A 75 -35.83 16.99 -25.52
CA SER A 75 -35.62 18.35 -26.05
C SER A 75 -34.51 19.08 -25.29
N LEU A 76 -34.45 18.91 -23.96
CA LEU A 76 -33.40 19.50 -23.12
C LEU A 76 -32.02 18.87 -23.37
N LEU A 77 -31.96 17.57 -23.66
CA LEU A 77 -30.73 16.88 -24.03
C LEU A 77 -30.22 17.28 -25.41
N ASN A 78 -31.11 17.44 -26.39
CA ASN A 78 -30.73 17.94 -27.71
C ASN A 78 -30.16 19.35 -27.60
N GLN A 79 -30.79 20.23 -26.82
CA GLN A 79 -30.28 21.57 -26.53
C GLN A 79 -28.90 21.55 -25.85
N LEU A 80 -28.63 20.57 -24.98
CA LEU A 80 -27.32 20.42 -24.34
C LEU A 80 -26.21 20.02 -25.34
N LYS A 81 -26.58 19.29 -26.40
CA LYS A 81 -25.66 18.79 -27.43
C LYS A 81 -25.48 19.75 -28.61
N ASP A 82 -26.34 20.75 -28.76
CA ASP A 82 -26.28 21.71 -29.86
C ASP A 82 -24.96 22.50 -29.86
N GLU A 83 -24.16 22.36 -30.92
CA GLU A 83 -22.87 23.05 -31.09
C GLU A 83 -23.00 24.57 -31.04
N LYS A 84 -24.13 25.10 -31.51
CA LYS A 84 -24.47 26.54 -31.46
C LYS A 84 -24.50 27.07 -30.02
N LEU A 85 -24.83 26.21 -29.06
CA LEU A 85 -24.85 26.57 -27.64
C LEU A 85 -23.44 26.79 -27.11
N ASN A 86 -22.48 25.94 -27.50
CA ASN A 86 -21.11 26.00 -27.03
C ASN A 86 -20.38 27.27 -27.51
N ALA A 87 -20.81 27.84 -28.65
CA ALA A 87 -20.27 29.07 -29.23
C ALA A 87 -20.84 30.38 -28.63
N MET A 88 -21.90 30.31 -27.79
CA MET A 88 -22.51 31.50 -27.19
C MET A 88 -21.79 31.96 -25.92
N GLU A 89 -21.68 33.28 -25.72
CA GLU A 89 -21.28 33.86 -24.43
C GLU A 89 -22.28 33.46 -23.34
N ASN A 90 -21.80 33.09 -22.14
CA ASN A 90 -22.61 32.59 -21.01
C ASN A 90 -23.34 31.25 -21.24
N SER A 91 -22.93 30.46 -22.24
CA SER A 91 -23.46 29.12 -22.52
C SER A 91 -23.50 28.19 -21.29
N ILE A 92 -22.50 28.29 -20.42
CA ILE A 92 -22.38 27.49 -19.18
C ILE A 92 -23.63 27.63 -18.30
N ASN A 93 -24.19 28.83 -18.14
CA ASN A 93 -25.38 29.02 -17.30
C ASN A 93 -26.60 28.33 -17.92
N VAL A 94 -26.78 28.43 -19.24
CA VAL A 94 -27.86 27.73 -19.95
C VAL A 94 -27.74 26.22 -19.73
N GLN A 95 -26.53 25.67 -19.89
CA GLN A 95 -26.26 24.24 -19.69
C GLN A 95 -26.54 23.80 -18.25
N LEU A 96 -26.05 24.56 -17.26
CA LEU A 96 -26.24 24.27 -15.84
C LEU A 96 -27.72 24.27 -15.44
N TYR A 97 -28.52 25.25 -15.88
CA TYR A 97 -29.96 25.29 -15.59
C TYR A 97 -30.75 24.22 -16.35
N THR A 98 -30.35 23.91 -17.59
CA THR A 98 -30.90 22.78 -18.35
C THR A 98 -30.70 21.46 -17.58
N LEU A 99 -29.51 21.24 -17.01
CA LEU A 99 -29.22 20.08 -16.18
C LEU A 99 -30.03 20.04 -14.87
N VAL A 100 -30.39 21.19 -14.28
CA VAL A 100 -31.29 21.22 -13.10
C VAL A 100 -32.66 20.67 -13.46
N PHE A 101 -33.22 21.06 -14.61
CA PHE A 101 -34.51 20.53 -15.09
C PHE A 101 -34.42 19.05 -15.43
N ILE A 102 -33.35 18.60 -16.09
CA ILE A 102 -33.12 17.17 -16.36
C ILE A 102 -33.04 16.38 -15.05
N SER A 103 -32.25 16.85 -14.08
CA SER A 103 -32.07 16.19 -12.78
C SER A 103 -33.37 16.09 -11.96
N LYS A 104 -34.28 17.06 -12.10
CA LYS A 104 -35.62 17.05 -11.49
C LYS A 104 -36.61 16.17 -12.26
N GLY A 105 -36.49 16.10 -13.59
CA GLY A 105 -37.38 15.31 -14.45
C GLY A 105 -37.14 13.81 -14.33
N ILE A 106 -35.89 13.40 -14.15
CA ILE A 106 -35.50 11.98 -14.12
C ILE A 106 -36.15 11.19 -12.99
N SER A 107 -36.44 11.81 -11.84
CA SER A 107 -37.09 11.12 -10.72
C SER A 107 -38.53 10.69 -11.00
N ARG A 108 -39.12 11.13 -12.12
CA ARG A 108 -40.50 10.80 -12.54
C ARG A 108 -40.56 9.96 -13.81
N LEU A 109 -39.41 9.54 -14.34
CA LEU A 109 -39.36 8.71 -15.53
C LEU A 109 -39.65 7.24 -15.21
N ASN A 110 -40.18 6.55 -16.22
CA ASN A 110 -40.30 5.11 -16.18
C ASN A 110 -38.90 4.46 -16.30
N PRO A 111 -38.71 3.22 -15.83
CA PRO A 111 -37.40 2.55 -15.89
C PRO A 111 -36.91 2.35 -17.33
N GLU A 112 -37.81 2.11 -18.30
CA GLU A 112 -37.46 1.98 -19.72
C GLU A 112 -36.97 3.32 -20.30
N GLU A 113 -37.72 4.41 -20.06
CA GLU A 113 -37.31 5.77 -20.45
C GLU A 113 -35.97 6.16 -19.81
N SER A 114 -35.71 5.72 -18.57
CA SER A 114 -34.44 5.95 -17.87
C SER A 114 -33.27 5.21 -18.52
N MET A 115 -33.50 3.98 -19.02
CA MET A 115 -32.50 3.20 -19.74
C MET A 115 -32.16 3.87 -21.07
N ASP A 116 -33.11 4.37 -21.84
CA ASP A 116 -32.81 4.99 -23.13
C ASP A 116 -31.98 6.30 -23.02
N LEU A 117 -32.01 6.94 -21.85
CA LEU A 117 -31.27 8.18 -21.59
C LEU A 117 -29.81 7.95 -21.18
N LEU A 118 -29.50 6.81 -20.56
CA LEU A 118 -28.17 6.56 -20.00
C LEU A 118 -27.06 6.59 -21.07
N PRO A 119 -27.18 5.90 -22.23
CA PRO A 119 -26.17 5.99 -23.29
C PRO A 119 -26.04 7.39 -23.88
N LYS A 120 -27.15 8.12 -23.99
CA LYS A 120 -27.16 9.49 -24.54
C LYS A 120 -26.37 10.45 -23.65
N LEU A 121 -26.33 10.22 -22.34
CA LEU A 121 -25.64 11.05 -21.36
C LEU A 121 -24.15 10.70 -21.21
N ILE A 122 -23.79 9.43 -21.40
CA ILE A 122 -22.40 8.96 -21.31
C ILE A 122 -21.61 9.39 -22.55
N ASN A 123 -22.25 9.40 -23.73
CA ASN A 123 -21.59 9.82 -24.97
C ASN A 123 -21.17 11.30 -24.92
N ASN A 124 -19.89 11.57 -25.19
CA ASN A 124 -19.21 12.88 -25.12
C ASN A 124 -19.11 13.45 -23.70
N PHE A 125 -19.28 12.63 -22.66
CA PHE A 125 -19.21 13.09 -21.28
C PHE A 125 -17.86 13.74 -20.94
N SER A 126 -16.75 13.21 -21.46
CA SER A 126 -15.40 13.73 -21.24
C SER A 126 -15.14 15.11 -21.85
N ASN A 127 -15.92 15.53 -22.85
CA ASN A 127 -15.71 16.78 -23.58
C ASN A 127 -16.35 18.01 -22.91
N TYR A 128 -17.26 17.81 -21.95
CA TYR A 128 -17.93 18.91 -21.24
C TYR A 128 -17.02 19.62 -20.22
N ASN A 129 -17.37 20.86 -19.84
CA ASN A 129 -16.70 21.55 -18.74
C ASN A 129 -16.90 20.81 -17.39
N LYS A 130 -15.89 20.85 -16.51
CA LYS A 130 -15.92 20.19 -15.18
C LYS A 130 -17.20 20.43 -14.37
N LYS A 131 -17.75 21.66 -14.34
CA LYS A 131 -18.99 21.96 -13.58
C LYS A 131 -20.22 21.28 -14.17
N ILE A 132 -20.24 21.11 -15.49
CA ILE A 132 -21.31 20.44 -16.23
C ILE A 132 -21.17 18.92 -16.03
N GLN A 133 -19.93 18.41 -16.12
CA GLN A 133 -19.60 17.02 -15.83
C GLN A 133 -20.02 16.61 -14.41
N ALA A 134 -19.79 17.46 -13.41
CA ALA A 134 -20.23 17.23 -12.03
C ALA A 134 -21.74 16.98 -11.92
N ARG A 135 -22.55 17.85 -12.56
CA ARG A 135 -24.01 17.72 -12.57
C ARG A 135 -24.49 16.54 -13.41
N LEU A 136 -23.87 16.30 -14.56
CA LEU A 136 -24.14 15.13 -15.41
C LEU A 136 -23.83 13.83 -14.69
N PHE A 137 -22.71 13.76 -13.96
CA PHE A 137 -22.33 12.60 -13.17
C PHE A 137 -23.38 12.31 -12.09
N ASN A 138 -23.83 13.33 -11.35
CA ASN A 138 -24.91 13.16 -10.38
C ASN A 138 -26.24 12.72 -11.03
N ILE A 139 -26.52 13.16 -12.25
CA ILE A 139 -27.67 12.67 -13.04
C ILE A 139 -27.49 11.18 -13.37
N ILE A 140 -26.30 10.76 -13.80
CA ILE A 140 -25.97 9.35 -14.05
C ILE A 140 -26.21 8.53 -12.77
N LEU A 141 -25.72 8.98 -11.61
CA LEU A 141 -25.96 8.31 -10.33
C LEU A 141 -27.45 8.10 -10.04
N LYS A 142 -28.29 9.12 -10.27
CA LYS A 142 -29.75 9.01 -10.11
C LYS A 142 -30.37 7.99 -11.05
N LEU A 143 -29.92 7.92 -12.31
CA LEU A 143 -30.38 6.92 -13.27
C LEU A 143 -29.97 5.50 -12.86
N LEU A 144 -28.79 5.33 -12.25
CA LEU A 144 -28.34 4.04 -11.74
C LEU A 144 -29.23 3.48 -10.62
N ASN A 145 -29.97 4.32 -9.89
CA ASN A 145 -30.92 3.85 -8.87
C ASN A 145 -32.15 3.12 -9.46
N SER A 146 -32.60 3.52 -10.65
CA SER A 146 -33.74 2.90 -11.34
C SER A 146 -33.31 1.92 -12.43
N PHE A 147 -32.01 1.68 -12.58
CA PHE A 147 -31.47 0.86 -13.65
C PHE A 147 -31.85 -0.62 -13.48
N LYS A 148 -32.44 -1.19 -14.54
CA LYS A 148 -32.77 -2.62 -14.61
C LYS A 148 -31.68 -3.36 -15.38
N TYR A 149 -31.11 -4.36 -14.74
CA TYR A 149 -30.02 -5.15 -15.31
C TYR A 149 -30.56 -6.18 -16.32
N PRO A 150 -29.90 -6.35 -17.48
CA PRO A 150 -30.20 -7.43 -18.41
C PRO A 150 -30.09 -8.81 -17.75
N LYS A 151 -30.97 -9.74 -18.11
CA LYS A 151 -30.98 -11.10 -17.54
C LYS A 151 -29.76 -11.93 -17.95
N ASP A 152 -29.19 -11.64 -19.13
CA ASP A 152 -28.10 -12.44 -19.74
C ASP A 152 -26.69 -11.93 -19.41
N ARG A 153 -26.53 -11.29 -18.24
CA ARG A 153 -25.33 -10.55 -17.81
C ARG A 153 -24.02 -11.34 -17.76
N ASN A 154 -24.08 -12.66 -17.70
CA ASN A 154 -22.90 -13.54 -17.61
C ASN A 154 -22.51 -14.20 -18.95
N THR A 155 -23.19 -13.84 -20.04
CA THR A 155 -22.92 -14.39 -21.37
C THR A 155 -22.04 -13.44 -22.18
N LYS A 156 -21.19 -13.98 -23.07
CA LYS A 156 -20.38 -13.16 -23.98
C LYS A 156 -21.24 -12.24 -24.85
N ASP A 157 -22.38 -12.75 -25.31
CA ASP A 157 -23.32 -11.99 -26.15
C ASP A 157 -24.01 -10.87 -25.36
N GLY A 158 -24.36 -11.12 -24.09
CA GLY A 158 -24.90 -10.10 -23.18
C GLY A 158 -23.89 -8.98 -22.89
N LEU A 159 -22.61 -9.32 -22.71
CA LEU A 159 -21.53 -8.34 -22.52
C LEU A 159 -21.32 -7.47 -23.76
N SER A 160 -21.27 -8.07 -24.95
CA SER A 160 -21.14 -7.33 -26.21
C SER A 160 -22.35 -6.41 -26.47
N SER A 161 -23.56 -6.91 -26.22
CA SER A 161 -24.79 -6.14 -26.37
C SER A 161 -24.84 -4.95 -25.40
N PHE A 162 -24.37 -5.12 -24.17
CA PHE A 162 -24.31 -4.04 -23.18
C PHE A 162 -23.30 -2.95 -23.57
N ARG A 163 -22.13 -3.33 -24.09
CA ARG A 163 -21.15 -2.37 -24.63
C ARG A 163 -21.72 -1.57 -25.80
N LYS A 164 -22.38 -2.25 -26.74
CA LYS A 164 -23.07 -1.60 -27.86
C LYS A 164 -24.14 -0.63 -27.39
N TYR A 165 -24.93 -1.02 -26.39
CA TYR A 165 -25.92 -0.16 -25.78
C TYR A 165 -25.30 1.12 -25.18
N LEU A 166 -24.15 1.03 -24.51
CA LEU A 166 -23.44 2.20 -23.96
C LEU A 166 -22.60 2.98 -25.00
N ASN A 167 -22.56 2.53 -26.26
CA ASN A 167 -21.67 3.03 -27.31
C ASN A 167 -20.17 2.94 -26.96
N PHE A 168 -19.79 1.90 -26.21
CA PHE A 168 -18.38 1.58 -25.97
C PHE A 168 -17.83 0.70 -27.10
N SER A 169 -16.52 0.77 -27.34
CA SER A 169 -15.89 -0.09 -28.35
C SER A 169 -15.92 -1.57 -27.92
N GLU A 170 -15.80 -2.48 -28.89
CA GLU A 170 -15.78 -3.93 -28.61
C GLU A 170 -14.50 -4.37 -27.91
N SER A 171 -13.38 -3.65 -28.06
CA SER A 171 -12.11 -3.95 -27.38
C SER A 171 -12.13 -3.44 -25.93
N GLN A 172 -11.87 -4.36 -24.99
CA GLN A 172 -11.69 -4.04 -23.56
C GLN A 172 -10.25 -3.64 -23.21
N SER A 173 -9.36 -3.56 -24.20
CA SER A 173 -7.93 -3.29 -24.00
C SER A 173 -7.62 -1.81 -23.87
N ASP A 174 -6.61 -1.49 -23.05
CA ASP A 174 -6.12 -0.12 -22.85
C ASP A 174 -5.38 0.46 -24.07
N ASN A 175 -5.17 -0.31 -25.14
CA ASN A 175 -4.42 0.13 -26.32
C ASN A 175 -5.18 1.12 -27.22
N ASP A 176 -6.51 1.19 -27.10
CA ASP A 176 -7.38 2.07 -27.89
C ASP A 176 -7.96 3.21 -27.01
N ILE A 177 -7.07 3.99 -26.36
CA ILE A 177 -7.46 5.05 -25.40
C ILE A 177 -8.42 6.05 -26.05
N ASP A 178 -8.22 6.38 -27.33
CA ASP A 178 -9.02 7.37 -28.06
C ASP A 178 -10.48 6.94 -28.31
N SER A 179 -10.74 5.65 -28.52
CA SER A 179 -12.11 5.15 -28.75
C SER A 179 -12.87 4.88 -27.46
N ASN A 180 -12.18 4.70 -26.33
CA ASN A 180 -12.78 4.41 -25.01
C ASN A 180 -12.62 5.55 -23.99
N LYS A 181 -12.35 6.78 -24.45
CA LYS A 181 -12.12 7.95 -23.57
C LYS A 181 -13.23 8.15 -22.53
N ASP A 182 -14.49 8.10 -22.95
CA ASP A 182 -15.63 8.30 -22.06
C ASP A 182 -15.78 7.17 -21.04
N GLU A 183 -15.54 5.92 -21.45
CA GLU A 183 -15.56 4.75 -20.57
C GLU A 183 -14.49 4.88 -19.48
N ILE A 184 -13.26 5.14 -19.90
CA ILE A 184 -12.08 5.33 -19.05
C ILE A 184 -12.31 6.47 -18.05
N TYR A 185 -12.76 7.63 -18.54
CA TYR A 185 -12.97 8.80 -17.69
C TYR A 185 -14.11 8.58 -16.67
N LEU A 186 -15.19 7.89 -17.09
CA LEU A 186 -16.29 7.55 -16.21
C LEU A 186 -15.85 6.56 -15.11
N LEU A 187 -15.02 5.57 -15.45
CA LEU A 187 -14.44 4.64 -14.47
C LEU A 187 -13.57 5.39 -13.46
N ASP A 188 -12.73 6.33 -13.90
CA ASP A 188 -11.89 7.13 -12.99
C ASP A 188 -12.74 7.97 -12.03
N LEU A 189 -13.87 8.54 -12.48
CA LEU A 189 -14.82 9.21 -11.60
C LEU A 189 -15.50 8.26 -10.62
N PHE A 190 -15.88 7.06 -11.04
CA PHE A 190 -16.43 6.05 -10.15
C PHE A 190 -15.43 5.59 -9.08
N ILE A 191 -14.16 5.43 -9.44
CA ILE A 191 -13.07 5.09 -8.52
C ILE A 191 -12.94 6.16 -7.45
N LYS A 192 -12.89 7.43 -7.86
CA LYS A 192 -12.84 8.57 -6.94
C LYS A 192 -14.10 8.67 -6.08
N PHE A 193 -15.29 8.43 -6.65
CA PHE A 193 -16.54 8.46 -5.90
C PHE A 193 -16.63 7.37 -4.83
N LEU A 194 -16.04 6.19 -5.05
CA LEU A 194 -15.95 5.15 -4.02
C LEU A 194 -15.08 5.54 -2.83
N LEU A 195 -14.09 6.41 -3.02
CA LEU A 195 -13.25 6.96 -1.94
C LEU A 195 -13.98 8.03 -1.12
N LEU A 196 -15.02 8.64 -1.69
CA LEU A 196 -15.80 9.71 -1.05
C LEU A 196 -16.43 9.21 0.27
N GLN A 197 -16.34 10.05 1.29
CA GLN A 197 -17.03 9.86 2.57
C GLN A 197 -18.24 10.80 2.68
N PRO A 198 -19.24 10.49 3.52
CA PRO A 198 -20.42 11.34 3.68
C PRO A 198 -20.03 12.78 4.04
N ILE A 199 -20.61 13.75 3.32
CA ILE A 199 -20.42 15.19 3.55
C ILE A 199 -21.80 15.80 3.72
N LEU A 200 -22.05 16.32 4.92
CA LEU A 200 -23.28 17.04 5.24
C LEU A 200 -23.07 18.55 5.10
N PRO A 201 -24.11 19.30 4.71
CA PRO A 201 -24.03 20.75 4.63
C PRO A 201 -23.87 21.37 6.03
N ILE A 202 -23.06 22.41 6.13
CA ILE A 202 -22.84 23.21 7.34
C ILE A 202 -23.50 24.57 7.10
N ASP A 203 -24.37 25.03 8.00
CA ASP A 203 -25.12 26.29 7.86
C ASP A 203 -25.83 26.44 6.49
N ASN A 204 -26.46 25.36 6.02
CA ASN A 204 -27.12 25.27 4.71
C ASN A 204 -26.21 25.52 3.50
N ARG A 205 -24.88 25.41 3.66
CA ARG A 205 -23.90 25.51 2.57
C ARG A 205 -23.13 24.20 2.43
N ILE A 206 -22.88 23.80 1.18
CA ILE A 206 -22.04 22.64 0.87
C ILE A 206 -20.58 23.12 0.98
N PRO A 207 -19.75 22.49 1.82
CA PRO A 207 -18.36 22.88 1.98
C PRO A 207 -17.55 22.59 0.69
N THR A 208 -16.60 23.49 0.37
CA THR A 208 -15.80 23.45 -0.87
C THR A 208 -14.43 22.82 -0.68
N ASP A 209 -13.81 23.01 0.48
CA ASP A 209 -12.40 22.68 0.72
C ASP A 209 -12.25 21.54 1.74
N VAL A 210 -13.00 20.46 1.52
CA VAL A 210 -12.95 19.27 2.39
C VAL A 210 -11.88 18.32 1.90
N LEU A 211 -10.83 18.11 2.69
CA LEU A 211 -9.84 17.09 2.40
C LEU A 211 -10.34 15.72 2.86
N GLN A 212 -10.24 14.72 1.98
CA GLN A 212 -10.59 13.34 2.28
C GLN A 212 -9.47 12.37 1.89
N PRO A 213 -9.27 11.26 2.64
CA PRO A 213 -8.28 10.24 2.30
C PRO A 213 -8.40 9.74 0.85
N GLY A 214 -7.33 9.88 0.07
CA GLY A 214 -7.28 9.46 -1.34
C GLY A 214 -7.95 10.40 -2.34
N LEU A 215 -8.46 11.56 -1.92
CA LEU A 215 -9.10 12.55 -2.80
C LEU A 215 -8.52 13.96 -2.58
N SER A 216 -8.45 14.75 -3.65
CA SER A 216 -8.14 16.18 -3.55
C SER A 216 -9.39 16.98 -3.14
N ALA A 217 -9.19 18.20 -2.62
CA ALA A 217 -10.31 19.13 -2.38
C ALA A 217 -11.14 19.37 -3.66
N ILE A 218 -10.48 19.47 -4.82
CA ILE A 218 -11.14 19.66 -6.12
C ILE A 218 -12.02 18.45 -6.48
N ASP A 219 -11.55 17.23 -6.23
CA ASP A 219 -12.36 16.03 -6.47
C ASP A 219 -13.58 15.97 -5.55
N THR A 220 -13.43 16.35 -4.27
CA THR A 220 -14.58 16.40 -3.34
C THR A 220 -15.60 17.47 -3.74
N ALA A 221 -15.14 18.65 -4.18
CA ALA A 221 -15.99 19.73 -4.66
C ALA A 221 -16.72 19.33 -5.95
N PHE A 222 -16.07 18.59 -6.85
CA PHE A 222 -16.67 18.05 -8.07
C PHE A 222 -17.91 17.20 -7.75
N PHE A 223 -17.82 16.28 -6.78
CA PHE A 223 -18.95 15.41 -6.44
C PHE A 223 -20.04 16.11 -5.62
N THR A 224 -19.70 17.18 -4.90
CA THR A 224 -20.62 17.84 -3.96
C THR A 224 -20.99 19.25 -4.41
N TYR A 225 -20.15 20.24 -4.13
CA TYR A 225 -20.41 21.65 -4.38
C TYR A 225 -20.76 21.97 -5.84
N ASP A 226 -19.94 21.53 -6.81
CA ASP A 226 -20.17 21.80 -8.23
C ASP A 226 -21.42 21.09 -8.76
N ALA A 227 -21.68 19.88 -8.24
CA ALA A 227 -22.89 19.12 -8.52
C ALA A 227 -24.13 19.69 -7.81
N GLY A 228 -23.95 20.56 -6.82
CA GLY A 228 -25.02 21.15 -6.00
C GLY A 228 -25.73 20.13 -5.11
N VAL A 229 -25.02 19.09 -4.66
CA VAL A 229 -25.57 18.02 -3.83
C VAL A 229 -24.68 17.68 -2.64
N SER A 230 -25.30 17.16 -1.58
CA SER A 230 -24.64 16.59 -0.42
C SER A 230 -25.11 15.14 -0.25
N PHE A 231 -24.26 14.27 0.27
CA PHE A 231 -24.58 12.85 0.46
C PHE A 231 -24.56 12.49 1.94
N ASP A 232 -25.67 11.97 2.41
CA ASP A 232 -25.72 11.26 3.70
C ASP A 232 -25.14 9.84 3.55
N SER A 233 -24.97 9.14 4.67
CA SER A 233 -24.37 7.79 4.66
C SER A 233 -25.18 6.79 3.83
N GLN A 234 -26.53 6.86 3.88
CA GLN A 234 -27.41 5.90 3.23
C GLN A 234 -27.50 6.12 1.71
N THR A 235 -27.69 7.36 1.26
CA THR A 235 -27.72 7.69 -0.18
C THR A 235 -26.37 7.43 -0.81
N LEU A 236 -25.27 7.80 -0.14
CA LEU A 236 -23.92 7.51 -0.63
C LEU A 236 -23.71 6.00 -0.78
N SER A 237 -24.07 5.22 0.24
CA SER A 237 -23.95 3.76 0.20
C SER A 237 -24.74 3.14 -0.96
N THR A 238 -25.95 3.65 -1.20
CA THR A 238 -26.82 3.18 -2.28
C THR A 238 -26.20 3.46 -3.64
N TYR A 239 -25.69 4.67 -3.86
CA TYR A 239 -25.02 5.03 -5.11
C TYR A 239 -23.75 4.22 -5.34
N LYS A 240 -22.89 4.06 -4.32
CA LYS A 240 -21.68 3.25 -4.40
C LYS A 240 -22.00 1.80 -4.80
N LEU A 241 -23.03 1.20 -4.19
CA LEU A 241 -23.46 -0.16 -4.49
C LEU A 241 -24.01 -0.29 -5.92
N ASN A 242 -24.76 0.71 -6.40
CA ASN A 242 -25.27 0.72 -7.77
C ASN A 242 -24.16 0.92 -8.80
N ILE A 243 -23.14 1.73 -8.51
CA ILE A 243 -21.93 1.85 -9.34
C ILE A 243 -21.23 0.50 -9.47
N LEU A 244 -21.02 -0.21 -8.36
CA LEU A 244 -20.36 -1.52 -8.38
C LEU A 244 -21.16 -2.56 -9.20
N LYS A 245 -22.49 -2.58 -9.06
CA LYS A 245 -23.34 -3.47 -9.86
C LYS A 245 -23.34 -3.10 -11.34
N PHE A 246 -23.30 -1.81 -11.65
CA PHE A 246 -23.25 -1.31 -13.02
C PHE A 246 -21.92 -1.64 -13.69
N THR A 247 -20.82 -1.52 -12.95
CA THR A 247 -19.46 -1.77 -13.45
C THR A 247 -19.03 -3.24 -13.41
N GLU A 248 -19.82 -4.12 -12.77
CA GLU A 248 -19.60 -5.58 -12.80
C GLU A 248 -19.69 -6.14 -14.24
N PHE A 249 -20.43 -5.47 -15.14
CA PHE A 249 -20.73 -5.98 -16.47
C PHE A 249 -20.28 -5.02 -17.59
N GLY A 250 -19.47 -5.53 -18.52
CA GLY A 250 -19.18 -4.85 -19.79
C GLY A 250 -18.18 -3.69 -19.73
N PHE A 251 -17.65 -3.32 -18.57
CA PHE A 251 -16.57 -2.31 -18.45
C PHE A 251 -15.17 -2.94 -18.60
N ASN A 252 -14.18 -2.09 -18.87
CA ASN A 252 -12.77 -2.44 -18.97
C ASN A 252 -12.30 -3.06 -17.66
N LEU A 253 -11.80 -4.29 -17.75
CA LEU A 253 -11.45 -5.11 -16.59
C LEU A 253 -10.29 -4.51 -15.81
N ASN A 254 -9.25 -4.00 -16.49
CA ASN A 254 -8.04 -3.48 -15.85
C ASN A 254 -8.39 -2.36 -14.88
N ARG A 255 -9.17 -1.37 -15.32
CA ARG A 255 -9.57 -0.25 -14.45
C ARG A 255 -10.66 -0.63 -13.46
N SER A 256 -11.60 -1.48 -13.85
CA SER A 256 -12.70 -1.89 -12.96
C SER A 256 -12.21 -2.63 -11.71
N ILE A 257 -11.08 -3.35 -11.80
CA ILE A 257 -10.46 -4.00 -10.62
C ILE A 257 -10.23 -3.00 -9.48
N LEU A 258 -9.84 -1.75 -9.78
CA LEU A 258 -9.62 -0.71 -8.76
C LEU A 258 -10.91 -0.38 -8.00
N LEU A 259 -12.07 -0.34 -8.69
CA LEU A 259 -13.37 -0.12 -8.06
C LEU A 259 -13.67 -1.18 -7.01
N PHE A 260 -13.51 -2.46 -7.40
CA PHE A 260 -13.81 -3.58 -6.51
C PHE A 260 -12.80 -3.73 -5.38
N LEU A 261 -11.52 -3.41 -5.63
CA LEU A 261 -10.49 -3.36 -4.59
C LEU A 261 -10.83 -2.31 -3.54
N ILE A 262 -11.12 -1.07 -3.96
CA ILE A 262 -11.47 0.03 -3.06
C ILE A 262 -12.78 -0.25 -2.33
N GLY A 263 -13.80 -0.70 -3.06
CA GLY A 263 -15.12 -1.04 -2.52
C GLY A 263 -15.05 -2.15 -1.46
N SER A 264 -14.09 -3.09 -1.57
CA SER A 264 -13.89 -4.15 -0.57
C SER A 264 -13.44 -3.64 0.81
N CYS A 265 -13.00 -2.38 0.88
CA CYS A 265 -12.59 -1.69 2.11
C CYS A 265 -13.64 -0.68 2.62
N ASP A 266 -14.83 -0.61 2.01
CA ASP A 266 -15.87 0.31 2.46
C ASP A 266 -16.39 -0.08 3.87
N SER A 267 -16.77 0.93 4.64
CA SER A 267 -17.36 0.79 5.98
C SER A 267 -18.70 0.06 5.97
N ASN A 268 -19.45 0.11 4.87
CA ASN A 268 -20.73 -0.58 4.74
C ASN A 268 -20.51 -2.03 4.25
N SER A 269 -20.96 -3.00 5.05
CA SER A 269 -20.81 -4.43 4.75
C SER A 269 -21.46 -4.84 3.43
N SER A 270 -22.60 -4.26 3.05
CA SER A 270 -23.27 -4.59 1.79
C SER A 270 -22.41 -4.25 0.57
N ILE A 271 -21.61 -3.19 0.68
CA ILE A 271 -20.68 -2.76 -0.37
C ILE A 271 -19.45 -3.64 -0.36
N SER A 272 -18.82 -3.82 0.80
CA SER A 272 -17.58 -4.57 0.92
C SER A 272 -17.73 -6.06 0.63
N ASP A 273 -18.84 -6.68 1.04
CA ASP A 273 -19.15 -8.08 0.74
C ASP A 273 -19.40 -8.29 -0.75
N PHE A 274 -20.18 -7.42 -1.39
CA PHE A 274 -20.41 -7.47 -2.83
C PHE A 274 -19.10 -7.25 -3.60
N ALA A 275 -18.37 -6.19 -3.26
CA ALA A 275 -17.12 -5.85 -3.93
C ALA A 275 -16.07 -6.95 -3.78
N SER A 276 -15.91 -7.53 -2.58
CA SER A 276 -14.96 -8.62 -2.34
C SER A 276 -15.32 -9.90 -3.10
N THR A 277 -16.62 -10.19 -3.26
CA THR A 277 -17.10 -11.36 -4.01
C THR A 277 -16.79 -11.22 -5.50
N VAL A 278 -16.96 -10.02 -6.07
CA VAL A 278 -16.62 -9.76 -7.48
C VAL A 278 -15.10 -9.66 -7.66
N TYR A 279 -14.39 -8.99 -6.75
CA TYR A 279 -12.93 -8.83 -6.76
C TYR A 279 -12.20 -10.17 -6.90
N LYS A 280 -12.66 -11.20 -6.16
CA LYS A 280 -12.09 -12.56 -6.23
C LYS A 280 -12.27 -13.28 -7.57
N ARG A 281 -13.15 -12.80 -8.44
CA ARG A 281 -13.40 -13.40 -9.77
C ARG A 281 -12.47 -12.84 -10.84
N PHE A 282 -11.81 -11.71 -10.60
CA PHE A 282 -10.89 -11.11 -11.57
C PHE A 282 -9.59 -11.93 -11.65
N VAL A 283 -9.13 -12.13 -12.88
CA VAL A 283 -7.74 -12.52 -13.13
C VAL A 283 -6.93 -11.23 -13.18
N ILE A 284 -6.09 -11.03 -12.17
CA ILE A 284 -5.36 -9.78 -11.97
C ILE A 284 -3.97 -9.90 -12.59
N ASP A 285 -3.63 -8.94 -13.46
CA ASP A 285 -2.26 -8.72 -13.89
C ASP A 285 -1.56 -7.78 -12.89
N TYR A 286 -0.71 -8.37 -12.05
CA TYR A 286 0.07 -7.64 -11.04
C TYR A 286 1.22 -6.82 -11.64
N GLU A 287 1.52 -6.98 -12.93
CA GLU A 287 2.58 -6.25 -13.62
C GLU A 287 2.04 -5.14 -14.54
N ASN A 288 0.74 -4.83 -14.46
CA ASN A 288 0.17 -3.70 -15.16
C ASN A 288 0.67 -2.36 -14.59
N ASP A 289 1.35 -1.55 -15.42
CA ASP A 289 1.97 -0.29 -15.00
C ASP A 289 0.96 0.72 -14.43
N TYR A 290 -0.22 0.83 -15.05
CA TYR A 290 -1.25 1.74 -14.61
C TYR A 290 -1.73 1.38 -13.20
N LEU A 291 -2.03 0.09 -12.96
CA LEU A 291 -2.52 -0.37 -11.66
C LEU A 291 -1.49 -0.17 -10.56
N VAL A 292 -0.25 -0.57 -10.80
CA VAL A 292 0.83 -0.43 -9.81
C VAL A 292 1.06 1.05 -9.47
N ASN A 293 1.18 1.92 -10.46
CA ASN A 293 1.42 3.34 -10.24
C ASN A 293 0.23 4.05 -9.57
N TYR A 294 -1.00 3.70 -9.96
CA TYR A 294 -2.21 4.24 -9.34
C TYR A 294 -2.30 3.86 -7.86
N LEU A 295 -2.09 2.58 -7.53
CA LEU A 295 -2.16 2.09 -6.16
C LEU A 295 -1.04 2.68 -5.29
N ILE A 296 0.18 2.83 -5.81
CA ILE A 296 1.28 3.49 -5.08
C ILE A 296 0.93 4.96 -4.79
N THR A 297 0.39 5.68 -5.77
CA THR A 297 -0.02 7.09 -5.59
C THR A 297 -1.14 7.21 -4.57
N LEU A 298 -2.13 6.31 -4.61
CA LEU A 298 -3.22 6.26 -3.65
C LEU A 298 -2.73 5.88 -2.23
N PHE A 299 -1.71 5.04 -2.13
CA PHE A 299 -1.12 4.61 -0.86
C PHE A 299 -0.39 5.77 -0.15
N GLU A 300 0.46 6.50 -0.87
CA GLU A 300 1.28 7.58 -0.32
C GLU A 300 0.52 8.90 -0.19
N GLY A 301 -0.50 9.12 -1.03
CA GLY A 301 -1.04 10.45 -1.27
C GLY A 301 -0.11 11.30 -2.13
N ASP A 302 -0.51 12.56 -2.35
CA ASP A 302 0.29 13.54 -3.08
C ASP A 302 0.26 14.88 -2.34
N PRO A 303 1.36 15.27 -1.67
CA PRO A 303 1.40 16.54 -0.94
C PRO A 303 1.35 17.76 -1.88
N MET A 304 1.79 17.66 -3.14
CA MET A 304 1.73 18.78 -4.08
C MET A 304 0.28 19.11 -4.46
N LEU A 305 -0.57 18.09 -4.52
CA LEU A 305 -2.00 18.22 -4.84
C LEU A 305 -2.89 18.25 -3.59
N ASN A 306 -2.30 18.31 -2.39
CA ASN A 306 -3.00 18.18 -1.10
C ASN A 306 -3.89 16.93 -1.03
N ILE A 307 -3.45 15.82 -1.61
CA ILE A 307 -4.13 14.53 -1.55
C ILE A 307 -3.59 13.78 -0.34
N LEU A 308 -4.45 13.50 0.62
CA LEU A 308 -4.11 12.70 1.79
C LEU A 308 -3.92 11.23 1.41
N PRO A 309 -3.05 10.47 2.11
CA PRO A 309 -2.96 9.03 1.94
C PRO A 309 -4.31 8.34 2.09
N ALA A 310 -4.49 7.19 1.43
CA ALA A 310 -5.69 6.37 1.59
C ALA A 310 -5.91 5.92 3.04
N LYS A 311 -7.14 5.53 3.37
CA LYS A 311 -7.48 4.93 4.68
C LYS A 311 -6.60 3.71 4.98
N LEU A 312 -6.31 3.48 6.26
CA LEU A 312 -5.44 2.40 6.74
C LEU A 312 -5.87 1.01 6.24
N GLN A 313 -7.17 0.72 6.19
CA GLN A 313 -7.70 -0.56 5.68
C GLN A 313 -7.46 -0.74 4.18
N LEU A 314 -7.52 0.36 3.42
CA LEU A 314 -7.25 0.35 1.98
C LEU A 314 -5.75 0.25 1.72
N GLN A 315 -4.92 0.97 2.49
CA GLN A 315 -3.47 0.83 2.47
C GLN A 315 -3.03 -0.63 2.71
N GLU A 316 -3.65 -1.34 3.65
CA GLU A 316 -3.38 -2.78 3.87
C GLU A 316 -3.65 -3.61 2.61
N LYS A 317 -4.78 -3.41 1.94
CA LYS A 317 -5.11 -4.13 0.69
C LYS A 317 -4.17 -3.78 -0.44
N ILE A 318 -3.81 -2.49 -0.56
CA ILE A 318 -2.84 -2.02 -1.55
C ILE A 318 -1.50 -2.74 -1.35
N ILE A 319 -0.97 -2.77 -0.13
CA ILE A 319 0.31 -3.45 0.15
C ILE A 319 0.27 -4.94 -0.18
N ASN A 320 -0.84 -5.62 0.13
CA ASN A 320 -1.01 -7.04 -0.23
C ASN A 320 -1.04 -7.25 -1.76
N PHE A 321 -1.54 -6.28 -2.52
CA PHE A 321 -1.45 -6.28 -3.99
C PHE A 321 -0.01 -6.05 -4.45
N LEU A 322 0.65 -5.01 -3.94
CA LEU A 322 2.03 -4.66 -4.30
C LEU A 322 3.03 -5.77 -3.96
N SER A 323 2.75 -6.57 -2.92
CA SER A 323 3.54 -7.76 -2.53
C SER A 323 3.53 -8.90 -3.56
N GLN A 324 2.73 -8.79 -4.62
CA GLN A 324 2.68 -9.76 -5.72
C GLN A 324 3.29 -9.20 -7.01
N SER A 325 3.67 -7.93 -7.03
CA SER A 325 4.18 -7.24 -8.22
C SER A 325 5.69 -7.07 -8.15
N LYS A 326 6.40 -7.49 -9.20
CA LYS A 326 7.83 -7.25 -9.37
C LYS A 326 8.09 -5.78 -9.66
N LYS A 327 7.26 -5.14 -10.48
CA LYS A 327 7.36 -3.69 -10.75
C LYS A 327 7.21 -2.85 -9.49
N ALA A 328 6.28 -3.19 -8.60
CA ALA A 328 6.15 -2.52 -7.31
C ALA A 328 7.41 -2.68 -6.44
N ALA A 329 8.00 -3.88 -6.44
CA ALA A 329 9.24 -4.17 -5.71
C ALA A 329 10.47 -3.44 -6.26
N LEU A 330 10.47 -3.03 -7.53
CA LEU A 330 11.57 -2.29 -8.16
C LEU A 330 11.30 -0.78 -8.25
N SER A 331 10.17 -0.32 -7.73
CA SER A 331 9.80 1.08 -7.76
C SER A 331 10.75 1.94 -6.89
N PRO A 332 11.09 3.17 -7.30
CA PRO A 332 11.86 4.09 -6.46
C PRO A 332 11.12 4.46 -5.16
N LYS A 333 9.79 4.22 -5.11
CA LYS A 333 8.92 4.50 -3.95
C LYS A 333 8.90 3.38 -2.90
N VAL A 334 9.69 2.31 -3.04
CA VAL A 334 9.70 1.22 -2.04
C VAL A 334 10.07 1.74 -0.65
N SER A 335 11.08 2.61 -0.53
CA SER A 335 11.49 3.16 0.76
C SER A 335 10.35 3.94 1.43
N SER A 336 9.67 4.82 0.72
CA SER A 336 8.54 5.59 1.26
C SER A 336 7.35 4.69 1.61
N ILE A 337 7.01 3.71 0.76
CA ILE A 337 5.95 2.74 1.03
C ILE A 337 6.21 1.97 2.33
N THR A 338 7.45 1.48 2.50
CA THR A 338 7.83 0.72 3.70
C THR A 338 7.84 1.60 4.95
N LEU A 339 8.29 2.85 4.85
CA LEU A 339 8.29 3.80 5.95
C LEU A 339 6.88 4.09 6.45
N ILE A 340 5.96 4.43 5.54
CA ILE A 340 4.56 4.72 5.87
C ILE A 340 3.91 3.48 6.51
N GLY A 341 4.11 2.30 5.93
CA GLY A 341 3.49 1.07 6.41
C GLY A 341 4.02 0.58 7.77
N LEU A 342 5.34 0.70 8.01
CA LEU A 342 5.97 0.27 9.28
C LEU A 342 5.68 1.23 10.44
N ASN A 343 5.49 2.52 10.16
CA ASN A 343 5.19 3.55 11.15
C ASN A 343 3.70 3.73 11.45
N SER A 344 2.80 3.06 10.72
CA SER A 344 1.35 3.10 10.99
C SER A 344 1.01 2.65 12.42
N ASP A 345 -0.15 2.96 12.99
CA ASP A 345 -0.60 2.28 14.23
C ASP A 345 -1.42 1.01 13.93
N TYR A 346 -1.71 0.75 12.65
CA TYR A 346 -2.54 -0.37 12.25
C TYR A 346 -1.74 -1.66 12.05
N ALA A 347 -1.89 -2.59 13.00
CA ALA A 347 -1.12 -3.84 13.04
C ALA A 347 -1.18 -4.67 11.74
N LYS A 348 -2.34 -4.73 11.07
CA LYS A 348 -2.48 -5.49 9.81
C LYS A 348 -1.71 -4.84 8.66
N LEU A 349 -1.70 -3.51 8.58
CA LEU A 349 -0.89 -2.80 7.58
C LEU A 349 0.61 -3.03 7.83
N LYS A 350 1.08 -3.00 9.09
CA LYS A 350 2.48 -3.37 9.41
C LYS A 350 2.83 -4.78 8.96
N GLN A 351 1.96 -5.75 9.28
CA GLN A 351 2.18 -7.15 8.89
C GLN A 351 2.25 -7.29 7.36
N ALA A 352 1.34 -6.64 6.63
CA ALA A 352 1.38 -6.63 5.17
C ALA A 352 2.68 -5.96 4.67
N THR A 353 3.11 -4.87 5.31
CA THR A 353 4.33 -4.13 4.93
C THR A 353 5.58 -4.98 5.13
N VAL A 354 5.66 -5.78 6.19
CA VAL A 354 6.80 -6.71 6.40
C VAL A 354 6.84 -7.80 5.34
N LYS A 355 5.68 -8.33 4.93
CA LYS A 355 5.60 -9.25 3.78
C LYS A 355 6.09 -8.55 2.50
N PHE A 356 5.72 -7.30 2.28
CA PHE A 356 6.19 -6.51 1.16
C PHE A 356 7.70 -6.27 1.21
N VAL A 357 8.27 -5.92 2.36
CA VAL A 357 9.74 -5.78 2.54
C VAL A 357 10.45 -7.08 2.18
N LYS A 358 9.96 -8.21 2.67
CA LYS A 358 10.52 -9.55 2.35
C LYS A 358 10.46 -9.83 0.85
N TRP A 359 9.33 -9.56 0.21
CA TRP A 359 9.16 -9.70 -1.23
C TRP A 359 10.12 -8.78 -2.01
N ALA A 360 10.09 -7.48 -1.72
CA ALA A 360 10.90 -6.47 -2.39
C ALA A 360 12.39 -6.77 -2.28
N THR A 361 12.87 -7.10 -1.08
CA THR A 361 14.27 -7.51 -0.87
C THR A 361 14.63 -8.73 -1.71
N THR A 362 13.74 -9.73 -1.82
CA THR A 362 13.99 -10.93 -2.65
C THR A 362 14.18 -10.56 -4.11
N ILE A 363 13.27 -9.76 -4.66
CA ILE A 363 13.28 -9.38 -6.08
C ILE A 363 14.48 -8.50 -6.41
N MET A 364 14.79 -7.52 -5.54
CA MET A 364 15.98 -6.68 -5.70
C MET A 364 17.27 -7.51 -5.70
N THR A 365 17.36 -8.57 -4.89
CA THR A 365 18.55 -9.42 -4.86
C THR A 365 18.68 -10.36 -6.05
N VAL A 366 17.58 -10.95 -6.53
CA VAL A 366 17.61 -11.87 -7.69
C VAL A 366 18.05 -11.13 -8.95
N ASN A 367 17.55 -9.92 -9.17
CA ASN A 367 17.93 -9.14 -10.35
C ASN A 367 19.41 -8.70 -10.33
N ASN A 368 20.04 -8.61 -9.15
CA ASN A 368 21.45 -8.25 -9.05
C ASN A 368 22.41 -9.43 -9.31
N ASP A 369 21.94 -10.68 -9.31
CA ASP A 369 22.77 -11.87 -9.53
C ASP A 369 22.70 -12.40 -11.00
N ASP A 370 21.72 -11.96 -11.80
CA ASP A 370 21.54 -12.37 -13.22
C ASP A 370 22.18 -11.41 -14.25
N ASP A 371 22.51 -10.17 -13.87
CA ASP A 371 23.15 -9.20 -14.76
C ASP A 371 24.68 -9.35 -14.72
N GLY A 372 25.23 -10.03 -15.72
CA GLY A 372 26.66 -10.02 -16.02
C GLY A 372 27.16 -8.61 -16.35
N ASP A 373 28.24 -8.21 -15.68
CA ASP A 373 29.20 -7.15 -16.01
C ASP A 373 28.74 -5.68 -16.23
N ASP A 374 27.46 -5.33 -16.28
CA ASP A 374 26.99 -3.92 -16.38
C ASP A 374 26.42 -3.37 -15.04
N VAL A 375 27.29 -3.22 -14.03
CA VAL A 375 26.91 -3.11 -12.60
C VAL A 375 26.65 -1.70 -12.06
N SER A 376 26.76 -0.59 -12.80
CA SER A 376 27.01 0.70 -12.12
C SER A 376 25.82 1.53 -11.60
N ALA A 377 24.56 1.34 -12.06
CA ALA A 377 23.46 2.26 -11.70
C ALA A 377 22.27 1.65 -10.92
N SER A 378 21.83 0.43 -11.26
CA SER A 378 20.68 -0.25 -10.62
C SER A 378 21.05 -0.92 -9.29
N SER A 379 22.27 -1.46 -9.20
CA SER A 379 22.81 -2.08 -7.97
C SER A 379 22.95 -1.06 -6.83
N SER A 380 23.37 0.16 -7.15
CA SER A 380 23.57 1.24 -6.17
C SER A 380 22.24 1.75 -5.61
N SER A 381 21.20 1.86 -6.44
CA SER A 381 19.88 2.32 -5.98
C SER A 381 19.16 1.28 -5.11
N SER A 382 19.30 -0.01 -5.43
CA SER A 382 18.74 -1.10 -4.61
C SER A 382 19.47 -1.24 -3.26
N PHE A 383 20.80 -1.11 -3.25
CA PHE A 383 21.59 -1.07 -2.02
C PHE A 383 21.19 0.11 -1.12
N GLU A 384 21.12 1.32 -1.68
CA GLU A 384 20.75 2.53 -0.94
C GLU A 384 19.32 2.43 -0.36
N THR A 385 18.39 1.81 -1.11
CA THR A 385 17.03 1.57 -0.66
C THR A 385 17.01 0.59 0.53
N ASN A 386 17.69 -0.54 0.42
CA ASN A 386 17.78 -1.53 1.51
C ASN A 386 18.47 -0.95 2.75
N LYS A 387 19.51 -0.14 2.56
CA LYS A 387 20.22 0.56 3.64
C LYS A 387 19.27 1.48 4.41
N LYS A 388 18.52 2.35 3.71
CA LYS A 388 17.54 3.25 4.34
C LYS A 388 16.48 2.49 5.14
N ILE A 389 15.96 1.38 4.59
CA ILE A 389 14.96 0.55 5.29
C ILE A 389 15.57 -0.09 6.55
N ALA A 390 16.80 -0.61 6.47
CA ALA A 390 17.48 -1.22 7.61
C ALA A 390 17.80 -0.22 8.73
N GLU A 391 18.29 0.99 8.39
CA GLU A 391 18.54 2.08 9.34
C GLU A 391 17.26 2.49 10.07
N GLN A 392 16.15 2.63 9.34
CA GLN A 392 14.85 2.99 9.91
C GLN A 392 14.29 1.88 10.81
N LEU A 393 14.36 0.61 10.40
CA LEU A 393 13.94 -0.52 11.23
C LEU A 393 14.71 -0.57 12.54
N ARG A 394 16.03 -0.36 12.49
CA ARG A 394 16.87 -0.29 13.68
C ARG A 394 16.50 0.89 14.57
N SER A 395 16.29 2.07 13.99
CA SER A 395 15.86 3.27 14.74
C SER A 395 14.51 3.04 15.45
N ASN A 396 13.53 2.47 14.75
CA ASN A 396 12.22 2.15 15.32
C ASN A 396 12.30 1.14 16.46
N LEU A 397 13.14 0.11 16.33
CA LEU A 397 13.35 -0.90 17.37
C LEU A 397 14.03 -0.33 18.62
N LEU A 398 14.93 0.65 18.46
CA LEU A 398 15.58 1.38 19.57
C LEU A 398 14.63 2.36 20.28
N ASN A 399 13.82 3.08 19.51
CA ASN A 399 12.97 4.17 20.01
C ASN A 399 11.62 3.71 20.57
N SER A 400 11.29 2.41 20.47
CA SER A 400 10.05 1.84 21.01
C SER A 400 10.31 1.07 22.30
N PRO A 401 10.55 1.73 23.45
CA PRO A 401 10.70 1.04 24.73
C PRO A 401 9.39 0.32 25.09
N MET A 402 9.49 -0.75 25.90
CA MET A 402 8.34 -1.49 26.42
C MET A 402 7.44 -0.53 27.22
N GLU A 403 6.36 -0.04 26.61
CA GLU A 403 5.31 0.67 27.35
C GLU A 403 4.58 -0.33 28.25
N ASN A 404 4.43 0.01 29.53
CA ASN A 404 3.62 -0.69 30.53
C ASN A 404 2.15 -0.71 30.10
N SER A 405 1.79 -1.58 29.15
CA SER A 405 0.46 -1.63 28.56
C SER A 405 -0.21 -2.96 28.85
N ASN A 406 -1.38 -2.87 29.47
CA ASN A 406 -2.22 -3.99 29.89
C ASN A 406 -2.47 -5.00 28.74
N GLY A 407 -2.64 -6.27 29.10
CA GLY A 407 -2.31 -7.47 28.30
C GLY A 407 -2.86 -7.64 26.88
N SER A 408 -3.84 -6.87 26.40
CA SER A 408 -4.28 -6.93 24.99
C SER A 408 -3.38 -6.12 24.04
N SER A 409 -2.76 -5.05 24.54
CA SER A 409 -1.80 -4.23 23.78
C SER A 409 -0.44 -4.92 23.67
N TYR A 410 0.00 -5.61 24.73
CA TYR A 410 1.29 -6.28 24.79
C TYR A 410 1.49 -7.35 23.70
N ALA A 411 0.50 -8.21 23.45
CA ALA A 411 0.59 -9.23 22.40
C ALA A 411 0.77 -8.61 21.00
N SER A 412 0.06 -7.51 20.72
CA SER A 412 0.17 -6.78 19.46
C SER A 412 1.53 -6.07 19.34
N PHE A 413 2.04 -5.53 20.44
CA PHE A 413 3.35 -4.90 20.54
C PHE A 413 4.50 -5.90 20.29
N ILE A 414 4.47 -7.06 20.95
CA ILE A 414 5.45 -8.14 20.72
C ILE A 414 5.40 -8.62 19.28
N LEU A 415 4.19 -8.83 18.74
CA LEU A 415 4.02 -9.24 17.35
C LEU A 415 4.63 -8.20 16.38
N GLN A 416 4.45 -6.91 16.64
CA GLN A 416 5.05 -5.83 15.85
C GLN A 416 6.58 -5.87 15.90
N ARG A 417 7.19 -5.98 17.08
CA ARG A 417 8.66 -6.05 17.21
C ARG A 417 9.21 -7.28 16.48
N ARG A 418 8.52 -8.42 16.58
CA ARG A 418 8.90 -9.65 15.87
C ARG A 418 9.01 -9.43 14.37
N TYR A 419 8.02 -8.77 13.78
CA TYR A 419 8.04 -8.48 12.35
C TYR A 419 9.16 -7.53 11.94
N GLN A 420 9.49 -6.54 12.77
CA GLN A 420 10.61 -5.62 12.51
C GLN A 420 11.96 -6.35 12.57
N PHE A 421 12.17 -7.24 13.56
CA PHE A 421 13.38 -8.07 13.63
C PHE A 421 13.49 -9.07 12.47
N GLU A 422 12.38 -9.69 12.04
CA GLU A 422 12.36 -10.57 10.87
C GLU A 422 12.73 -9.80 9.60
N ALA A 423 12.12 -8.63 9.38
CA ALA A 423 12.42 -7.77 8.24
C ALA A 423 13.90 -7.35 8.22
N LEU A 424 14.41 -6.87 9.35
CA LEU A 424 15.80 -6.45 9.49
C LEU A 424 16.77 -7.62 9.23
N GLY A 425 16.53 -8.78 9.83
CA GLY A 425 17.35 -9.97 9.63
C GLY A 425 17.38 -10.43 8.17
N LEU A 426 16.25 -10.37 7.47
CA LEU A 426 16.17 -10.72 6.05
C LEU A 426 16.92 -9.73 5.15
N ILE A 427 16.79 -8.42 5.41
CA ILE A 427 17.53 -7.39 4.67
C ILE A 427 19.03 -7.56 4.86
N LEU A 428 19.48 -7.71 6.11
CA LEU A 428 20.89 -7.90 6.46
C LEU A 428 21.45 -9.20 5.86
N ARG A 429 20.67 -10.29 5.87
CA ARG A 429 21.07 -11.56 5.26
C ARG A 429 21.22 -11.46 3.75
N ARG A 430 20.39 -10.70 3.04
CA ARG A 430 20.36 -10.71 1.58
C ARG A 430 21.18 -9.61 0.92
N THR A 431 21.37 -8.48 1.60
CA THR A 431 22.09 -7.33 1.04
C THR A 431 23.58 -7.48 1.29
N LYS A 432 24.37 -7.71 0.23
CA LYS A 432 25.84 -7.75 0.29
C LYS A 432 26.37 -6.39 0.79
N ASN A 433 27.43 -6.39 1.60
CA ASN A 433 28.11 -5.20 2.13
C ASN A 433 27.27 -4.25 3.01
N LEU A 434 26.07 -4.66 3.46
CA LEU A 434 25.26 -3.85 4.37
C LEU A 434 25.59 -4.10 5.85
N VAL A 435 26.06 -5.31 6.17
CA VAL A 435 26.35 -5.73 7.55
C VAL A 435 27.63 -5.07 8.03
N ASP A 436 27.53 -4.36 9.16
CA ASP A 436 28.65 -3.78 9.89
C ASP A 436 28.66 -4.29 11.35
N THR A 437 29.69 -3.92 12.12
CA THR A 437 29.76 -4.23 13.56
C THR A 437 28.60 -3.59 14.34
N SER A 438 28.04 -2.49 13.85
CA SER A 438 27.01 -1.73 14.55
C SER A 438 25.66 -2.47 14.56
N TYR A 439 25.26 -3.13 13.46
CA TYR A 439 24.08 -4.01 13.41
C TYR A 439 24.28 -5.28 14.23
N ILE A 440 25.47 -5.88 14.19
CA ILE A 440 25.78 -7.09 14.97
C ILE A 440 25.66 -6.77 16.47
N LYS A 441 26.31 -5.69 16.93
CA LYS A 441 26.24 -5.22 18.32
C LYS A 441 24.80 -4.95 18.75
N PHE A 442 24.03 -4.27 17.89
CA PHE A 442 22.62 -4.01 18.14
C PHE A 442 21.82 -5.30 18.37
N LEU A 443 21.94 -6.29 17.49
CA LEU A 443 21.19 -7.55 17.60
C LEU A 443 21.59 -8.37 18.84
N PHE A 444 22.88 -8.44 19.18
CA PHE A 444 23.32 -9.09 20.43
C PHE A 444 22.76 -8.37 21.67
N ASN A 445 22.80 -7.04 21.71
CA ASN A 445 22.22 -6.28 22.81
C ASN A 445 20.70 -6.46 22.90
N SER A 446 20.00 -6.56 21.76
CA SER A 446 18.57 -6.90 21.73
C SER A 446 18.31 -8.31 22.27
N LEU A 447 19.14 -9.30 21.94
CA LEU A 447 18.98 -10.67 22.43
C LEU A 447 19.04 -10.78 23.97
N ILE A 448 19.87 -9.94 24.60
CA ILE A 448 20.03 -9.86 26.07
C ILE A 448 18.81 -9.19 26.72
N ASN A 449 18.35 -8.07 26.15
CA ASN A 449 17.40 -7.17 26.80
C ASN A 449 15.92 -7.40 26.43
N GLU A 450 15.63 -8.04 25.30
CA GLU A 450 14.25 -8.24 24.81
C GLU A 450 13.50 -9.38 25.52
N SER A 451 12.18 -9.42 25.29
CA SER A 451 11.29 -10.45 25.82
C SER A 451 11.64 -11.85 25.28
N PRO A 452 11.32 -12.93 26.02
CA PRO A 452 11.55 -14.31 25.58
C PRO A 452 10.93 -14.64 24.22
N ASP A 453 9.78 -14.04 23.90
CA ASP A 453 9.04 -14.29 22.65
C ASP A 453 9.77 -13.81 21.39
N LEU A 454 10.73 -12.89 21.53
CA LEU A 454 11.49 -12.31 20.41
C LEU A 454 12.85 -12.99 20.18
N LYS A 455 13.33 -13.77 21.16
CA LYS A 455 14.69 -14.32 21.16
C LYS A 455 14.96 -15.23 19.96
N THR A 456 14.01 -16.10 19.62
CA THR A 456 14.14 -16.99 18.46
C THR A 456 14.30 -16.21 17.16
N THR A 457 13.50 -15.16 16.94
CA THR A 457 13.60 -14.33 15.74
C THR A 457 14.93 -13.57 15.69
N ILE A 458 15.40 -13.04 16.81
CA ILE A 458 16.71 -12.35 16.87
C ILE A 458 17.86 -13.34 16.62
N GLN A 459 17.79 -14.55 17.18
CA GLN A 459 18.76 -15.63 16.96
C GLN A 459 18.81 -16.08 15.50
N GLU A 460 17.65 -16.19 14.84
CA GLU A 460 17.55 -16.49 13.41
C GLU A 460 18.19 -15.37 12.57
N SER A 461 17.92 -14.10 12.90
CA SER A 461 18.54 -12.95 12.25
C SER A 461 20.08 -12.97 12.38
N LEU A 462 20.61 -13.16 13.59
CA LEU A 462 22.05 -13.28 13.84
C LEU A 462 22.67 -14.47 13.09
N SER A 463 22.01 -15.63 13.10
CA SER A 463 22.48 -16.81 12.36
C SER A 463 22.50 -16.57 10.85
N GLY A 464 21.51 -15.85 10.31
CA GLY A 464 21.43 -15.50 8.90
C GLY A 464 22.53 -14.54 8.42
N ILE A 465 23.13 -13.76 9.32
CA ILE A 465 24.18 -12.79 9.03
C ILE A 465 25.57 -13.44 8.92
N THR A 466 25.74 -14.67 9.42
CA THR A 466 27.07 -15.34 9.48
C THR A 466 27.79 -15.45 8.13
N ILE A 467 27.03 -15.50 7.02
CA ILE A 467 27.56 -15.54 5.65
C ILE A 467 28.32 -14.26 5.23
N HIS A 468 28.11 -13.14 5.90
CA HIS A 468 28.77 -11.85 5.58
C HIS A 468 29.96 -11.55 6.50
N LEU A 469 30.23 -12.39 7.52
CA LEU A 469 31.31 -12.13 8.49
C LEU A 469 32.70 -12.21 7.87
N VAL A 470 32.85 -12.98 6.79
CA VAL A 470 34.11 -13.11 6.06
C VAL A 470 34.48 -11.78 5.39
N ASP A 471 33.47 -11.04 4.93
CA ASP A 471 33.59 -9.80 4.15
C ASP A 471 33.91 -8.56 5.03
N LEU A 472 33.89 -8.69 6.37
CA LEU A 472 34.22 -7.59 7.29
C LEU A 472 35.69 -7.15 7.16
N SER A 473 35.93 -5.85 7.32
CA SER A 473 37.28 -5.27 7.35
C SER A 473 38.08 -5.75 8.57
N ILE A 474 39.41 -5.61 8.52
CA ILE A 474 40.28 -6.05 9.62
C ILE A 474 39.95 -5.29 10.93
N GLU A 475 39.67 -3.99 10.83
CA GLU A 475 39.31 -3.14 11.96
C GLU A 475 37.99 -3.59 12.59
N GLU A 476 36.97 -3.86 11.77
CA GLU A 476 35.68 -4.40 12.21
C GLU A 476 35.82 -5.78 12.86
N LYS A 477 36.67 -6.65 12.32
CA LYS A 477 36.95 -7.97 12.92
C LYS A 477 37.59 -7.83 14.30
N ILE A 478 38.54 -6.92 14.48
CA ILE A 478 39.15 -6.67 15.79
C ILE A 478 38.11 -6.13 16.78
N GLU A 479 37.34 -5.14 16.36
CA GLU A 479 36.27 -4.56 17.17
C GLU A 479 35.22 -5.61 17.58
N LEU A 480 34.82 -6.47 16.65
CA LEU A 480 33.90 -7.57 16.89
C LEU A 480 34.48 -8.59 17.87
N LYS A 481 35.77 -8.94 17.76
CA LYS A 481 36.41 -9.89 18.68
C LYS A 481 36.35 -9.38 20.12
N LEU A 482 36.68 -8.11 20.34
CA LEU A 482 36.64 -7.47 21.66
C LEU A 482 35.21 -7.48 22.22
N PHE A 483 34.23 -7.11 21.40
CA PHE A 483 32.83 -7.12 21.81
C PHE A 483 32.33 -8.52 22.19
N LEU A 484 32.64 -9.54 21.39
CA LEU A 484 32.24 -10.93 21.67
C LEU A 484 32.93 -11.48 22.93
N LYS A 485 34.19 -11.07 23.18
CA LYS A 485 34.90 -11.40 24.43
C LYS A 485 34.17 -10.85 25.65
N ASP A 486 33.73 -9.60 25.59
CA ASP A 486 32.98 -8.97 26.69
C ASP A 486 31.63 -9.66 26.93
N ILE A 487 30.90 -9.99 25.85
CA ILE A 487 29.65 -10.77 25.94
C ILE A 487 29.89 -12.13 26.58
N LEU A 488 30.94 -12.86 26.19
CA LEU A 488 31.24 -14.17 26.76
C LEU A 488 31.56 -14.06 28.25
N LYS A 489 32.39 -13.09 28.65
CA LYS A 489 32.72 -12.83 30.06
C LYS A 489 31.46 -12.53 30.89
N GLU A 490 30.60 -11.65 30.40
CA GLU A 490 29.34 -11.32 31.06
C GLU A 490 28.41 -12.54 31.15
N SER A 491 28.29 -13.30 30.05
CA SER A 491 27.46 -14.50 29.99
C SER A 491 27.92 -15.57 30.97
N PHE A 492 29.22 -15.83 31.06
CA PHE A 492 29.77 -16.78 32.04
C PHE A 492 29.48 -16.38 33.48
N LYS A 493 29.67 -15.10 33.82
CA LYS A 493 29.37 -14.57 35.15
C LYS A 493 27.89 -14.72 35.49
N SER A 494 27.01 -14.41 34.54
CA SER A 494 25.55 -14.49 34.69
C SER A 494 25.05 -15.94 34.80
N ILE A 495 25.55 -16.85 33.95
CA ILE A 495 25.18 -18.28 34.00
C ILE A 495 25.65 -18.92 35.31
N ARG A 496 26.90 -18.66 35.73
CA ARG A 496 27.45 -19.18 36.98
C ARG A 496 26.67 -18.69 38.20
N SER A 497 26.40 -17.39 38.27
CA SER A 497 25.65 -16.81 39.39
C SER A 497 24.22 -17.32 39.45
N HIS A 498 23.57 -17.60 38.32
CA HIS A 498 22.28 -18.27 38.31
C HIS A 498 22.34 -19.71 38.83
N ASN A 499 23.30 -20.51 38.35
CA ASN A 499 23.42 -21.89 38.79
C ASN A 499 23.73 -22.02 40.29
N LEU A 500 24.41 -21.03 40.88
CA LEU A 500 24.73 -21.01 42.30
C LEU A 500 23.65 -20.36 43.17
N TYR A 501 22.98 -19.31 42.69
CA TYR A 501 22.13 -18.46 43.52
C TYR A 501 20.71 -18.22 42.97
N ASN A 502 20.38 -18.70 41.77
CA ASN A 502 19.09 -18.56 41.09
C ASN A 502 18.56 -17.10 40.99
N ASN A 503 19.46 -16.13 40.85
CA ASN A 503 19.16 -14.70 40.98
C ASN A 503 19.20 -13.90 39.67
N VAL A 504 19.53 -14.53 38.55
CA VAL A 504 19.67 -13.83 37.27
C VAL A 504 18.42 -14.00 36.42
N LYS A 505 17.81 -12.89 36.03
CA LYS A 505 16.72 -12.89 35.04
C LYS A 505 17.32 -13.04 33.63
N ASN A 506 16.61 -13.68 32.70
CA ASN A 506 17.03 -13.87 31.30
C ASN A 506 18.28 -14.73 31.05
N VAL A 507 18.57 -15.73 31.90
CA VAL A 507 19.73 -16.64 31.70
C VAL A 507 19.74 -17.35 30.35
N GLU A 508 18.56 -17.64 29.81
CA GLU A 508 18.40 -18.19 28.47
C GLU A 508 19.03 -17.30 27.38
N SER A 509 18.95 -15.98 27.54
CA SER A 509 19.59 -15.04 26.61
C SER A 509 21.11 -15.17 26.64
N TYR A 510 21.70 -15.29 27.83
CA TYR A 510 23.14 -15.46 27.99
C TYR A 510 23.64 -16.79 27.41
N HIS A 511 22.88 -17.89 27.59
CA HIS A 511 23.19 -19.15 26.91
C HIS A 511 23.16 -19.02 25.38
N THR A 512 22.14 -18.34 24.84
CA THR A 512 22.02 -18.10 23.40
C THR A 512 23.13 -17.17 22.89
N CYS A 513 23.52 -16.16 23.67
CA CYS A 513 24.64 -15.28 23.36
C CYS A 513 25.97 -16.04 23.34
N CYS A 514 26.23 -16.94 24.29
CA CYS A 514 27.41 -17.81 24.25
C CYS A 514 27.46 -18.63 22.96
N LEU A 515 26.35 -19.29 22.61
CA LEU A 515 26.24 -20.09 21.39
C LEU A 515 26.55 -19.26 20.14
N LEU A 516 25.89 -18.11 19.98
CA LEU A 516 26.06 -17.24 18.82
C LEU A 516 27.44 -16.57 18.80
N SER A 517 28.01 -16.22 19.94
CA SER A 517 29.36 -15.63 20.01
C SER A 517 30.40 -16.60 19.49
N ILE A 518 30.35 -17.87 19.92
CA ILE A 518 31.25 -18.91 19.44
C ILE A 518 31.06 -19.19 17.96
N LYS A 519 29.79 -19.22 17.52
CA LYS A 519 29.47 -19.34 16.10
C LYS A 519 30.12 -18.20 15.29
N PHE A 520 29.95 -16.95 15.71
CA PHE A 520 30.55 -15.78 15.05
C PHE A 520 32.07 -15.82 15.08
N ILE A 521 32.69 -16.20 16.20
CA ILE A 521 34.14 -16.38 16.30
C ILE A 521 34.65 -17.40 15.29
N ASN A 522 33.95 -18.54 15.16
CA ASN A 522 34.35 -19.61 14.24
C ASN A 522 34.19 -19.23 12.77
N TYR A 523 33.21 -18.41 12.42
CA TYR A 523 33.03 -17.94 11.03
C TYR A 523 33.91 -16.73 10.67
N CYS A 524 34.22 -15.86 11.64
CA CYS A 524 34.92 -14.61 11.38
C CYS A 524 36.46 -14.76 11.37
N PHE A 525 37.01 -15.62 12.22
CA PHE A 525 38.46 -15.76 12.41
C PHE A 525 38.98 -17.09 11.85
N PRO A 526 40.19 -17.10 11.26
CA PRO A 526 40.81 -18.32 10.77
C PRO A 526 41.16 -19.27 11.93
N PHE A 527 41.43 -20.52 11.59
CA PHE A 527 41.67 -21.57 12.59
C PHE A 527 42.96 -21.37 13.39
N ASP A 528 43.95 -20.68 12.82
CA ASP A 528 45.24 -20.38 13.45
C ASP A 528 45.18 -19.24 14.48
N ASP A 529 44.02 -18.58 14.61
CA ASP A 529 43.78 -17.55 15.61
C ASP A 529 43.70 -18.14 17.03
N SER A 530 44.75 -17.93 17.83
CA SER A 530 44.88 -18.50 19.17
C SER A 530 43.78 -18.05 20.13
N GLU A 531 43.39 -16.77 20.07
CA GLU A 531 42.36 -16.23 20.95
C GLU A 531 40.98 -16.80 20.62
N ALA A 532 40.65 -16.92 19.33
CA ALA A 532 39.42 -17.57 18.89
C ALA A 532 39.32 -19.03 19.36
N ARG A 533 40.42 -19.81 19.28
CA ARG A 533 40.43 -21.21 19.76
C ARG A 533 40.31 -21.29 21.27
N ILE A 534 40.90 -20.35 22.02
CA ILE A 534 40.75 -20.31 23.49
C ILE A 534 39.30 -20.02 23.90
N PHE A 535 38.57 -19.15 23.19
CA PHE A 535 37.15 -18.95 23.46
C PHE A 535 36.34 -20.24 23.27
N ASN A 536 36.67 -21.06 22.26
CA ASN A 536 36.05 -22.38 22.10
C ASN A 536 36.35 -23.30 23.30
N LEU A 537 37.59 -23.34 23.79
CA LEU A 537 37.94 -24.13 24.98
C LEU A 537 37.20 -23.66 26.26
N GLN A 538 37.04 -22.35 26.43
CA GLN A 538 36.28 -21.77 27.54
C GLN A 538 34.80 -22.15 27.48
N CYS A 539 34.24 -22.24 26.28
CA CYS A 539 32.83 -22.62 26.08
C CYS A 539 32.55 -24.12 26.26
N GLN A 540 33.56 -24.99 26.38
CA GLN A 540 33.41 -26.41 26.73
C GLN A 540 33.27 -26.65 28.25
N SER A 541 32.66 -25.71 28.98
CA SER A 541 32.41 -25.81 30.41
C SER A 541 31.15 -26.64 30.73
N ALA A 542 31.08 -27.20 31.94
CA ALA A 542 29.93 -27.97 32.41
C ALA A 542 28.66 -27.11 32.60
N PHE A 543 28.80 -25.79 32.68
CA PHE A 543 27.68 -24.87 32.89
C PHE A 543 26.99 -24.45 31.60
N ASN A 544 27.59 -24.71 30.44
CA ASN A 544 27.02 -24.36 29.14
C ASN A 544 26.07 -25.44 28.64
N LYS A 545 25.13 -25.02 27.77
CA LYS A 545 24.21 -25.94 27.12
C LYS A 545 24.93 -26.87 26.12
N PRO A 546 24.38 -28.07 25.86
CA PRO A 546 24.94 -29.01 24.90
C PRO A 546 25.22 -28.40 23.51
N ASP A 547 24.30 -27.57 23.01
CA ASP A 547 24.46 -26.91 21.70
C ASP A 547 25.70 -26.01 21.65
N THR A 548 25.97 -25.26 22.73
CA THR A 548 27.17 -24.42 22.85
C THR A 548 28.42 -25.27 22.88
N PHE A 549 28.37 -26.39 23.62
CA PHE A 549 29.48 -27.35 23.69
C PHE A 549 29.79 -27.96 22.33
N GLU A 550 28.76 -28.35 21.57
CA GLU A 550 28.91 -28.91 20.22
C GLU A 550 29.55 -27.89 19.27
N GLN A 551 29.03 -26.65 19.24
CA GLN A 551 29.60 -25.59 18.39
C GLN A 551 31.05 -25.25 18.76
N ALA A 552 31.37 -25.22 20.04
CA ALA A 552 32.74 -25.04 20.50
C ALA A 552 33.66 -26.20 20.07
N SER A 553 33.15 -27.43 20.15
CA SER A 553 33.89 -28.63 19.73
C SER A 553 34.13 -28.66 18.22
N ARG A 554 33.16 -28.19 17.41
CA ARG A 554 33.31 -28.01 15.96
C ARG A 554 34.40 -27.00 15.64
N GLY A 555 34.48 -25.90 16.41
CA GLY A 555 35.55 -24.92 16.30
C GLY A 555 36.95 -25.48 16.58
N LEU A 556 37.08 -26.45 17.49
CA LEU A 556 38.39 -27.04 17.82
C LEU A 556 38.80 -28.18 16.88
N ASN A 557 37.86 -28.69 16.09
CA ASN A 557 38.12 -29.75 15.14
C ASN A 557 38.32 -29.18 13.72
N PRO A 558 39.51 -29.32 13.11
CA PRO A 558 39.82 -28.74 11.81
C PRO A 558 38.85 -29.18 10.69
N TYR A 559 38.37 -30.43 10.74
CA TYR A 559 37.45 -30.96 9.73
C TYR A 559 36.08 -30.28 9.82
N TRP A 560 35.50 -30.24 11.02
CA TRP A 560 34.19 -29.61 11.23
C TRP A 560 34.26 -28.10 11.01
N PHE A 561 35.35 -27.45 11.44
CA PHE A 561 35.61 -26.04 11.16
C PHE A 561 35.65 -25.76 9.65
N GLY A 562 36.39 -26.58 8.89
CA GLY A 562 36.46 -26.45 7.43
C GLY A 562 35.11 -26.68 6.76
N LEU A 563 34.33 -27.66 7.22
CA LEU A 563 32.97 -27.90 6.75
C LEU A 563 32.08 -26.69 7.01
N ASP A 564 32.09 -26.15 8.22
CA ASP A 564 31.32 -24.95 8.60
C ASP A 564 31.67 -23.76 7.70
N GLN A 565 32.95 -23.44 7.57
CA GLN A 565 33.41 -22.37 6.69
C GLN A 565 32.96 -22.59 5.24
N SER A 566 33.04 -23.82 4.74
CA SER A 566 32.61 -24.14 3.36
C SER A 566 31.10 -24.02 3.15
N THR A 567 30.27 -24.23 4.18
CA THR A 567 28.81 -24.05 4.08
C THR A 567 28.40 -22.58 4.01
N ASN A 568 29.27 -21.67 4.44
CA ASN A 568 29.05 -20.22 4.36
C ASN A 568 29.70 -19.58 3.13
N ASP A 569 30.58 -20.30 2.42
CA ASP A 569 31.10 -19.91 1.10
C ASP A 569 29.98 -19.99 0.05
N LYS A 570 29.76 -18.90 -0.70
CA LYS A 570 28.75 -18.83 -1.79
C LYS A 570 29.04 -19.79 -2.95
N ASN A 571 30.26 -20.31 -3.05
CA ASN A 571 30.70 -21.21 -4.11
C ASN A 571 30.61 -22.67 -3.65
N TYR A 572 29.69 -23.45 -4.22
CA TYR A 572 29.56 -24.87 -3.92
C TYR A 572 30.87 -25.62 -4.24
N LYS A 573 31.57 -26.09 -3.21
CA LYS A 573 32.73 -26.97 -3.35
C LYS A 573 32.28 -28.41 -3.10
N SER A 574 32.59 -29.33 -4.03
CA SER A 574 32.34 -30.77 -3.85
C SER A 574 33.01 -31.28 -2.57
N LEU A 575 32.36 -32.20 -1.84
CA LEU A 575 32.88 -32.83 -0.60
C LEU A 575 34.31 -33.37 -0.73
N SER A 576 34.72 -33.80 -1.92
CA SER A 576 36.08 -34.27 -2.21
C SER A 576 37.14 -33.19 -2.02
N LYS A 577 36.86 -31.95 -2.43
CA LYS A 577 37.77 -30.79 -2.26
C LYS A 577 37.78 -30.27 -0.82
N SER A 578 36.65 -30.34 -0.12
CA SER A 578 36.56 -29.96 1.29
C SER A 578 37.43 -30.86 2.19
N ASN A 579 37.57 -32.15 1.84
CA ASN A 579 38.46 -33.07 2.54
C ASN A 579 39.95 -32.75 2.33
N GLU A 580 40.33 -32.29 1.13
CA GLU A 580 41.70 -31.82 0.86
C GLU A 580 42.01 -30.51 1.60
N ASP A 581 41.05 -29.59 1.71
CA ASP A 581 41.24 -28.31 2.42
C ASP A 581 41.30 -28.50 3.95
N ALA A 582 40.57 -29.47 4.52
CA ALA A 582 40.68 -29.84 5.94
C ALA A 582 42.09 -30.32 6.33
N SER A 583 42.84 -30.88 5.37
CA SER A 583 44.24 -31.28 5.57
C SER A 583 45.22 -30.09 5.57
N LYS A 584 44.82 -28.94 5.01
CA LYS A 584 45.62 -27.71 4.85
C LYS A 584 45.36 -26.63 5.90
N VAL A 585 44.46 -26.86 6.85
CA VAL A 585 44.16 -25.89 7.93
C VAL A 585 45.39 -25.67 8.81
N LYS A 586 45.84 -24.41 8.91
CA LYS A 586 46.95 -24.01 9.77
C LYS A 586 46.51 -23.98 11.22
N PHE A 587 47.32 -24.56 12.11
CA PHE A 587 47.06 -24.58 13.54
C PHE A 587 47.66 -23.34 14.22
N PRO A 588 47.09 -22.89 15.36
CA PRO A 588 47.70 -21.84 16.16
C PRO A 588 49.11 -22.22 16.61
N SER A 589 50.00 -21.23 16.66
CA SER A 589 51.34 -21.46 17.21
C SER A 589 51.27 -21.76 18.70
N PHE A 590 52.15 -22.66 19.19
CA PHE A 590 52.24 -22.98 20.61
C PHE A 590 52.50 -21.73 21.46
N ASN A 591 53.43 -20.86 21.03
CA ASN A 591 53.73 -19.61 21.72
C ASN A 591 52.50 -18.71 21.82
N GLY A 592 51.79 -18.49 20.71
CA GLY A 592 50.57 -17.67 20.70
C GLY A 592 49.46 -18.22 21.60
N MET A 593 49.28 -19.55 21.64
CA MET A 593 48.35 -20.21 22.56
C MET A 593 48.75 -20.00 24.02
N THR A 594 50.03 -20.18 24.37
CA THR A 594 50.51 -20.01 25.75
C THR A 594 50.43 -18.57 26.25
N GLU A 595 50.78 -17.59 25.41
CA GLU A 595 50.65 -16.17 25.74
C GLU A 595 49.19 -15.77 25.97
N THR A 596 48.32 -16.20 25.07
CA THR A 596 46.88 -15.91 25.17
C THR A 596 46.26 -16.59 26.39
N LEU A 597 46.66 -17.82 26.70
CA LEU A 597 46.20 -18.54 27.90
C LEU A 597 46.70 -17.86 29.19
N ASN A 598 47.97 -17.45 29.25
CA ASN A 598 48.52 -16.70 30.38
C ASN A 598 47.80 -15.37 30.62
N ASN A 599 47.38 -14.69 29.55
CA ASN A 599 46.59 -13.47 29.65
C ASN A 599 45.17 -13.74 30.17
N ASN A 600 44.54 -14.87 29.80
CA ASN A 600 43.21 -15.25 30.28
C ASN A 600 43.21 -15.88 31.69
N LEU A 601 44.30 -16.50 32.13
CA LEU A 601 44.43 -17.03 33.50
C LEU A 601 44.37 -15.92 34.57
N LYS A 602 44.79 -14.69 34.22
CA LYS A 602 44.63 -13.50 35.08
C LYS A 602 43.17 -13.13 35.33
N ASP A 603 42.26 -13.56 34.45
CA ASP A 603 40.83 -13.26 34.50
C ASP A 603 39.99 -14.34 35.23
N ASN A 604 40.61 -15.32 35.91
CA ASN A 604 39.95 -16.42 36.63
C ASN A 604 38.96 -17.24 35.76
N VAL A 605 39.32 -17.50 34.51
CA VAL A 605 38.45 -18.25 33.59
C VAL A 605 38.64 -19.76 33.75
N GLU A 606 37.55 -20.50 34.00
CA GLU A 606 37.55 -21.96 34.01
C GLU A 606 37.64 -22.50 32.58
N ILE A 607 38.66 -23.33 32.31
CA ILE A 607 38.87 -23.98 31.01
C ILE A 607 38.79 -25.49 31.22
N ASN A 608 38.15 -26.20 30.29
CA ASN A 608 38.12 -27.65 30.30
C ASN A 608 39.53 -28.22 30.04
N ILE A 609 40.14 -28.77 31.08
CA ILE A 609 41.52 -29.26 31.06
C ILE A 609 41.69 -30.41 30.05
N LYS A 610 40.71 -31.32 29.97
CA LYS A 610 40.80 -32.49 29.09
C LYS A 610 40.83 -32.07 27.62
N SER A 611 39.89 -31.23 27.19
CA SER A 611 39.86 -30.76 25.81
C SER A 611 41.02 -29.84 25.47
N SER A 612 41.52 -29.07 26.45
CA SER A 612 42.73 -28.26 26.28
C SER A 612 43.96 -29.11 26.01
N ILE A 613 44.15 -30.20 26.77
CA ILE A 613 45.25 -31.14 26.55
C ILE A 613 45.11 -31.80 25.17
N GLU A 614 43.91 -32.26 24.81
CA GLU A 614 43.65 -32.87 23.50
C GLU A 614 43.95 -31.91 22.35
N PHE A 615 43.52 -30.65 22.45
CA PHE A 615 43.74 -29.64 21.42
C PHE A 615 45.22 -29.22 21.31
N VAL A 616 45.92 -29.02 22.43
CA VAL A 616 47.36 -28.71 22.43
C VAL A 616 48.16 -29.86 21.84
N MET A 617 47.81 -31.12 22.17
CA MET A 617 48.45 -32.29 21.57
C MET A 617 48.20 -32.37 20.05
N GLN A 618 47.03 -31.94 19.56
CA GLN A 618 46.78 -31.84 18.12
C GLN A 618 47.63 -30.76 17.46
N CYS A 619 47.80 -29.60 18.10
CA CYS A 619 48.68 -28.53 17.61
C CYS A 619 50.13 -29.01 17.50
N LEU A 620 50.64 -29.71 18.52
CA LEU A 620 52.03 -30.21 18.57
C LEU A 620 52.32 -31.35 17.59
N ARG A 621 51.30 -32.11 17.15
CA ARG A 621 51.46 -33.23 16.20
C ARG A 621 51.57 -32.78 14.74
N LYS A 622 51.26 -31.53 14.42
CA LYS A 622 51.25 -30.96 13.06
C LYS A 622 52.28 -29.85 12.84
N VAL A 623 53.01 -29.46 13.89
CA VAL A 623 54.33 -28.80 13.78
C VAL A 623 55.35 -29.87 13.42
#